data_AF-Q14KG2-F1
#
_entry.id   AF-Q14KG2-F1
#
_cell.length_a   1.000
_cell.length_b   1.000
_cell.length_c   1.000
_cell.angle_alpha   90.00
_cell.angle_beta   90.00
_cell.angle_gamma   90.00
#
_symmetry.space_group_name_H-M   'P 1'
#
loop_
_entity.id
_entity.type
_entity.pdbx_description
1 polymer ?
#
loop_
_entity_poly.entity_id
_entity_poly.type
_entity_poly.pdbx_seq_one_letter_code
_entity_poly.pdbx_strand_id
1 'polypeptide(L)'
;MGRGIYSLPTFMRQMHWLFVTGIPTNNDITNAQNKKGYTFELAPWINLVPPTLPSLSTVITTPNLGKITMAGDTPTTAELETAIKVKNTNYQNGDSTFSNITSTGTLATGNPNKYSGTVSLIYSK
;
A
#
# COMPACT_ATOMS: atom_id res chain seq x y z
N MET A 1 33.43 -13.85 -33.37
CA MET A 1 32.92 -14.53 -34.57
C MET A 1 31.40 -14.58 -34.49
N GLY A 2 30.66 -14.08 -35.50
CA GLY A 2 29.19 -14.13 -35.57
C GLY A 2 28.45 -13.24 -34.55
N ARG A 3 27.23 -12.75 -34.81
CA ARG A 3 26.34 -12.79 -35.99
C ARG A 3 25.59 -11.43 -36.08
N GLY A 4 24.95 -11.09 -37.19
CA GLY A 4 24.21 -9.83 -37.32
C GLY A 4 22.93 -9.91 -38.17
N ILE A 5 22.30 -8.73 -38.38
CA ILE A 5 21.14 -8.43 -39.27
C ILE A 5 19.82 -9.11 -38.76
N TYR A 6 18.59 -8.58 -38.81
CA TYR A 6 17.84 -7.81 -39.83
C TYR A 6 16.71 -6.91 -39.24
N SER A 7 16.07 -6.13 -40.13
CA SER A 7 14.91 -5.24 -39.92
C SER A 7 13.81 -5.58 -40.97
N LEU A 8 12.58 -5.04 -41.04
CA LEU A 8 12.09 -3.67 -40.77
C LEU A 8 10.84 -3.53 -39.84
N PRO A 9 9.62 -3.11 -40.25
CA PRO A 9 9.13 -1.83 -39.73
C PRO A 9 7.75 -1.84 -39.04
N THR A 10 7.59 -1.06 -37.96
CA THR A 10 6.54 -0.02 -37.82
C THR A 10 6.66 0.76 -36.50
N PHE A 11 6.44 2.08 -36.55
CA PHE A 11 6.07 2.96 -35.42
C PHE A 11 6.87 2.95 -34.10
N MET A 12 8.21 2.85 -34.12
CA MET A 12 9.01 3.33 -32.99
C MET A 12 9.06 4.87 -32.96
N ARG A 13 8.01 5.51 -32.42
CA ARG A 13 8.04 6.94 -32.10
C ARG A 13 9.07 7.16 -30.97
N GLN A 14 10.15 7.86 -31.30
CA GLN A 14 11.12 8.51 -30.38
C GLN A 14 11.05 8.09 -28.90
N MET A 15 11.51 6.88 -28.59
CA MET A 15 11.98 6.57 -27.24
C MET A 15 13.25 7.40 -27.03
N HIS A 16 13.19 8.48 -26.24
CA HIS A 16 14.43 9.13 -25.79
C HIS A 16 15.05 8.27 -24.69
N TRP A 17 16.27 7.78 -24.93
CA TRP A 17 16.98 6.91 -24.00
C TRP A 17 17.59 7.77 -22.90
N LEU A 18 16.97 7.77 -21.71
CA LEU A 18 17.54 8.43 -20.53
C LEU A 18 18.58 7.50 -19.89
N PHE A 19 19.86 7.72 -20.21
CA PHE A 19 20.97 7.03 -19.58
C PHE A 19 21.17 7.56 -18.15
N VAL A 20 20.64 6.85 -17.15
CA VAL A 20 20.97 7.09 -15.75
C VAL A 20 22.28 6.37 -15.43
N THR A 21 23.36 7.13 -15.23
CA THR A 21 24.68 6.58 -14.86
C THR A 21 24.72 6.32 -13.35
N GLY A 22 24.52 5.06 -12.94
CA GLY A 22 24.59 4.63 -11.55
C GLY A 22 23.60 3.50 -11.23
N ILE A 23 23.53 3.10 -9.96
CA ILE A 23 22.45 2.24 -9.47
C ILE A 23 21.23 3.14 -9.23
N PRO A 24 20.11 2.97 -9.95
CA PRO A 24 18.93 3.83 -9.78
C PRO A 24 18.29 3.61 -8.42
N THR A 25 17.87 4.69 -7.74
CA THR A 25 17.12 4.58 -6.49
C THR A 25 15.61 4.44 -6.76
N ASN A 26 14.86 3.94 -5.78
CA ASN A 26 13.40 3.85 -5.87
C ASN A 26 12.75 5.22 -6.16
N ASN A 27 13.31 6.31 -5.63
CA ASN A 27 12.81 7.66 -5.86
C ASN A 27 13.02 8.11 -7.31
N ASP A 28 14.13 7.74 -7.95
CA ASP A 28 14.38 8.04 -9.37
C ASP A 28 13.37 7.31 -10.27
N ILE A 29 13.08 6.04 -9.95
CA ILE A 29 12.09 5.22 -10.66
C ILE A 29 10.68 5.82 -10.53
N THR A 30 10.25 6.19 -9.32
CA THR A 30 8.94 6.83 -9.09
C THR A 30 8.82 8.18 -9.82
N ASN A 31 9.87 9.00 -9.81
CA ASN A 31 9.88 10.28 -10.51
C ASN A 31 9.87 10.11 -12.05
N ALA A 32 10.49 9.05 -12.57
CA ALA A 32 10.45 8.73 -13.99
C ALA A 32 9.08 8.19 -14.45
N GLN A 33 8.42 7.36 -13.64
CA GLN A 33 7.04 6.88 -13.88
C GLN A 33 6.02 8.03 -13.91
N ASN A 34 6.14 8.98 -12.97
CA ASN A 34 5.23 10.13 -12.86
C ASN A 34 5.29 11.09 -14.06
N LYS A 35 6.38 11.08 -14.85
CA LYS A 35 6.54 11.93 -16.05
C LYS A 35 5.98 11.32 -17.35
N LYS A 36 5.24 10.20 -17.27
CA LYS A 36 4.43 9.54 -18.33
C LYS A 36 4.97 9.62 -19.77
N GLY A 37 5.56 8.51 -20.22
CA GLY A 37 5.90 8.28 -21.62
C GLY A 37 6.68 7.00 -21.88
N TYR A 38 7.30 6.45 -20.84
CA TYR A 38 8.21 5.31 -20.94
C TYR A 38 7.63 4.06 -20.25
N THR A 39 7.47 2.99 -21.02
CA THR A 39 7.35 1.63 -20.49
C THR A 39 8.74 1.15 -20.09
N PHE A 40 8.97 1.01 -18.78
CA PHE A 40 10.21 0.43 -18.27
C PHE A 40 10.10 -1.10 -18.35
N GLU A 41 10.70 -1.70 -19.37
CA GLU A 41 11.00 -3.13 -19.31
C GLU A 41 12.11 -3.34 -18.29
N LEU A 42 11.73 -3.87 -17.11
CA LEU A 42 12.69 -4.33 -16.12
C LEU A 42 13.53 -5.44 -16.74
N ALA A 43 14.85 -5.32 -16.66
CA ALA A 43 15.71 -6.38 -17.15
C ALA A 43 15.39 -7.70 -16.41
N PRO A 44 15.37 -8.87 -17.07
CA PRO A 44 14.87 -10.12 -16.46
C PRO A 44 15.59 -10.59 -15.18
N TRP A 45 16.75 -10.00 -14.86
CA TRP A 45 17.54 -10.25 -13.66
C TRP A 45 17.27 -9.25 -12.51
N ILE A 46 16.42 -8.24 -12.71
CA ILE A 46 16.04 -7.27 -11.68
C ILE A 46 14.78 -7.76 -10.95
N ASN A 47 14.97 -8.38 -9.79
CA ASN A 47 13.89 -8.62 -8.86
C ASN A 47 13.57 -7.33 -8.10
N LEU A 48 12.44 -6.69 -8.43
CA LEU A 48 11.87 -5.65 -7.58
C LEU A 48 11.33 -6.29 -6.29
N VAL A 49 12.07 -6.13 -5.19
CA VAL A 49 11.56 -6.44 -3.86
C VAL A 49 10.58 -5.33 -3.48
N PRO A 50 9.28 -5.61 -3.26
CA PRO A 50 8.35 -4.59 -2.78
C PRO A 50 8.81 -4.08 -1.40
N PRO A 51 8.65 -2.79 -1.10
CA PRO A 51 9.09 -2.23 0.18
C PRO A 51 8.40 -2.95 1.33
N THR A 52 9.18 -3.40 2.32
CA THR A 52 8.66 -4.11 3.48
C THR A 52 7.85 -3.16 4.36
N LEU A 53 6.53 -3.18 4.22
CA LEU A 53 5.63 -2.33 5.01
C LEU A 53 5.51 -2.87 6.45
N PRO A 54 5.59 -2.00 7.48
CA PRO A 54 5.37 -2.41 8.87
C PRO A 54 3.99 -3.04 9.05
N SER A 55 3.87 -4.02 9.94
CA SER A 55 2.59 -4.69 10.21
C SER A 55 1.60 -3.73 10.89
N LEU A 56 0.31 -3.81 10.55
CA LEU A 56 -0.74 -2.99 11.18
C LEU A 56 -0.80 -3.18 12.71
N SER A 57 -0.45 -4.37 13.20
CA SER A 57 -0.33 -4.69 14.63
C SER A 57 0.72 -3.85 15.39
N THR A 58 1.62 -3.13 14.69
CA THR A 58 2.55 -2.18 15.32
C THR A 58 1.86 -0.91 15.79
N VAL A 59 0.75 -0.51 15.15
CA VAL A 59 -0.06 0.65 15.56
C VAL A 59 -1.36 0.25 16.26
N ILE A 60 -1.95 -0.90 15.92
CA ILE A 60 -3.08 -1.49 16.66
C ILE A 60 -2.55 -2.59 17.58
N THR A 61 -2.04 -2.20 18.74
CA THR A 61 -1.51 -3.12 19.77
C THR A 61 -2.63 -3.70 20.65
N THR A 62 -3.74 -2.97 20.78
CA THR A 62 -4.91 -3.34 21.59
C THR A 62 -6.12 -3.55 20.67
N PRO A 63 -6.38 -4.79 20.19
CA PRO A 63 -7.48 -5.08 19.27
C PRO A 63 -8.86 -5.16 19.96
N ASN A 64 -8.89 -5.40 21.27
CA ASN A 64 -10.13 -5.32 22.06
C ASN A 64 -10.38 -3.86 22.47
N LEU A 65 -11.32 -3.21 21.80
CA LEU A 65 -11.66 -1.80 22.05
C LEU A 65 -12.56 -1.64 23.28
N GLY A 66 -13.23 -2.72 23.71
CA GLY A 66 -14.22 -2.71 24.78
C GLY A 66 -15.52 -2.04 24.33
N LYS A 67 -16.12 -1.23 25.21
CA LYS A 67 -17.31 -0.45 24.88
C LYS A 67 -16.97 0.72 23.96
N ILE A 68 -17.71 0.85 22.86
CA ILE A 68 -17.56 1.94 21.89
C ILE A 68 -18.92 2.63 21.67
N THR A 69 -18.90 3.94 21.45
CA THR A 69 -20.11 4.69 21.10
C THR A 69 -20.50 4.36 19.66
N MET A 70 -21.75 3.92 19.46
CA MET A 70 -22.31 3.60 18.14
C MET A 70 -23.70 4.22 18.01
N ALA A 71 -23.89 5.08 17.01
CA ALA A 71 -25.17 5.72 16.71
C ALA A 71 -26.22 4.71 16.21
N GLY A 72 -25.80 3.70 15.45
CA GLY A 72 -26.65 2.64 14.91
C GLY A 72 -26.49 1.28 15.60
N ASP A 73 -26.97 0.22 14.94
CA ASP A 73 -26.77 -1.19 15.34
C ASP A 73 -25.36 -1.71 14.99
N THR A 74 -24.75 -1.14 13.96
CA THR A 74 -23.34 -1.34 13.58
C THR A 74 -22.60 0.00 13.63
N PRO A 75 -21.31 0.02 13.99
CA PRO A 75 -20.54 1.25 14.01
C PRO A 75 -20.18 1.70 12.59
N THR A 76 -20.08 3.00 12.40
CA THR A 76 -19.47 3.61 11.21
C THR A 76 -17.95 3.52 11.26
N THR A 77 -17.29 3.70 10.11
CA THR A 77 -15.83 3.78 10.04
C THR A 77 -15.26 4.91 10.92
N ALA A 78 -15.92 6.07 11.00
CA ALA A 78 -15.48 7.18 11.84
C ALA A 78 -15.55 6.86 13.35
N GLU A 79 -16.58 6.14 13.79
CA GLU A 79 -16.70 5.67 15.18
C GLU A 79 -15.63 4.62 15.51
N LEU A 80 -15.37 3.68 14.58
CA LEU A 80 -14.28 2.70 14.70
C LEU A 80 -12.91 3.38 14.82
N GLU A 81 -12.58 4.33 13.93
CA GLU A 81 -11.30 5.05 14.00
C GLU A 81 -11.14 5.83 15.31
N THR A 82 -12.22 6.43 15.80
CA THR A 82 -12.22 7.13 17.10
C THR A 82 -11.99 6.15 18.25
N ALA A 83 -12.69 5.01 18.26
CA ALA A 83 -12.53 3.98 19.29
C ALA A 83 -11.13 3.35 19.29
N ILE A 84 -10.56 3.08 18.11
CA ILE A 84 -9.19 2.58 17.96
C ILE A 84 -8.21 3.58 18.54
N LYS A 85 -8.31 4.87 18.20
CA LYS A 85 -7.43 5.94 18.72
C LYS A 85 -7.42 6.04 20.25
N VAL A 86 -8.56 5.81 20.91
CA VAL A 86 -8.67 5.84 22.38
C VAL A 86 -7.82 4.74 23.05
N LYS A 87 -7.65 3.58 22.40
CA LYS A 87 -6.84 2.45 22.91
C LYS A 87 -5.45 2.36 22.29
N ASN A 88 -5.26 2.95 21.12
CA ASN A 88 -4.10 2.80 20.27
C ASN A 88 -3.65 4.20 19.80
N THR A 89 -2.96 4.93 20.67
CA THR A 89 -2.59 6.36 20.44
C THR A 89 -1.72 6.58 19.20
N ASN A 90 -1.05 5.53 18.71
CA ASN A 90 -0.20 5.57 17.52
C ASN A 90 -1.00 5.48 16.21
N TYR A 91 -2.25 5.00 16.25
CA TYR A 91 -3.10 4.84 15.07
C TYR A 91 -3.56 6.21 14.53
N GLN A 92 -3.44 6.44 13.21
CA GLN A 92 -3.96 7.62 12.52
C GLN A 92 -5.14 7.29 11.61
N ASN A 93 -5.98 8.29 11.30
CA ASN A 93 -7.08 8.09 10.37
C ASN A 93 -6.54 7.69 8.98
N GLY A 94 -7.15 6.69 8.36
CA GLY A 94 -6.71 6.12 7.09
C GLY A 94 -5.43 5.26 7.17
N ASP A 95 -5.00 4.84 8.37
CA ASP A 95 -4.00 3.78 8.53
C ASP A 95 -4.59 2.38 8.27
N SER A 96 -5.90 2.21 8.45
CA SER A 96 -6.66 1.00 8.13
C SER A 96 -7.88 1.26 7.25
N THR A 97 -8.28 0.25 6.50
CA THR A 97 -9.65 0.09 5.98
C THR A 97 -10.39 -0.98 6.78
N PHE A 98 -11.72 -0.87 6.88
CA PHE A 98 -12.55 -1.78 7.67
C PHE A 98 -13.45 -2.62 6.78
N SER A 99 -13.54 -3.92 7.06
CA SER A 99 -14.41 -4.87 6.37
C SER A 99 -15.10 -5.80 7.37
N ASN A 100 -16.19 -6.44 6.94
CA ASN A 100 -17.03 -7.28 7.79
C ASN A 100 -17.42 -6.61 9.12
N ILE A 101 -17.86 -5.34 9.05
CA ILE A 101 -18.30 -4.58 10.22
C ILE A 101 -19.60 -5.20 10.76
N THR A 102 -19.58 -5.59 12.03
CA THR A 102 -20.74 -6.10 12.78
C THR A 102 -20.95 -5.28 14.06
N SER A 103 -21.96 -5.62 14.87
CA SER A 103 -22.21 -4.97 16.17
C SER A 103 -21.18 -5.31 17.25
N THR A 104 -20.32 -6.32 17.04
CA THR A 104 -19.35 -6.82 18.04
C THR A 104 -17.91 -6.95 17.54
N GLY A 105 -17.65 -6.75 16.25
CA GLY A 105 -16.31 -6.81 15.68
C GLY A 105 -16.21 -6.41 14.22
N THR A 106 -14.99 -6.14 13.77
CA THR A 106 -14.65 -5.84 12.36
C THR A 106 -13.23 -6.33 12.05
N LEU A 107 -12.92 -6.51 10.77
CA LEU A 107 -11.56 -6.77 10.31
C LEU A 107 -10.93 -5.45 9.82
N ALA A 108 -9.93 -4.96 10.54
CA ALA A 108 -9.10 -3.86 10.08
C ALA A 108 -7.98 -4.40 9.16
N THR A 109 -7.81 -3.80 8.00
CA THR A 109 -6.76 -4.14 7.02
C THR A 109 -5.84 -2.94 6.84
N GLY A 110 -4.52 -3.15 6.89
CA GLY A 110 -3.55 -2.07 6.74
C GLY A 110 -3.69 -1.35 5.40
N ASN A 111 -3.56 -0.03 5.40
CA ASN A 111 -3.51 0.76 4.16
C ASN A 111 -2.31 0.27 3.32
N PRO A 112 -2.50 -0.20 2.08
CA PRO A 112 -1.45 -0.88 1.30
C PRO A 112 -0.26 0.01 0.90
N ASN A 113 -0.31 1.31 1.18
CA ASN A 113 0.82 2.23 0.99
C ASN A 113 1.59 2.51 2.30
N LYS A 114 1.12 2.02 3.45
CA LYS A 114 1.66 2.31 4.79
C LYS A 114 1.92 1.06 5.64
N TYR A 115 0.97 0.13 5.67
CA TYR A 115 0.98 -1.02 6.58
C TYR A 115 0.60 -2.32 5.87
N SER A 116 1.16 -3.43 6.35
CA SER A 116 0.84 -4.79 5.91
C SER A 116 -0.03 -5.53 6.92
N GLY A 117 -0.77 -6.54 6.45
CA GLY A 117 -1.54 -7.45 7.29
C GLY A 117 -2.89 -6.90 7.77
N THR A 118 -3.53 -7.68 8.65
CA THR A 118 -4.88 -7.44 9.17
C THR A 118 -4.91 -7.60 10.69
N VAL A 119 -5.89 -6.97 11.33
CA VAL A 119 -6.16 -7.06 12.77
C VAL A 119 -7.67 -7.21 12.98
N SER A 120 -8.07 -8.30 13.64
CA SER A 120 -9.47 -8.49 14.06
C SER A 120 -9.74 -7.65 15.29
N LEU A 121 -10.68 -6.71 15.19
CA LEU A 121 -11.11 -5.84 16.27
C LEU A 121 -12.37 -6.39 16.93
N ILE A 122 -12.44 -6.29 18.25
CA ILE A 122 -13.57 -6.76 19.08
C ILE A 122 -14.07 -5.59 19.94
N TYR A 123 -15.38 -5.43 20.02
CA TYR A 123 -16.03 -4.35 20.77
C TYR A 123 -17.46 -4.71 21.21
N SER A 124 -18.07 -3.85 22.02
CA SER A 124 -19.50 -3.87 22.33
C SER A 124 -20.06 -2.45 22.36
N LYS A 125 -21.40 -2.35 22.43
CA LYS A 125 -22.09 -1.12 22.85
C LYS A 125 -21.95 -0.90 24.37
#